data_AF-A0A0S2S8K9-F1
#
_entry.id   AF-A0A0S2S8K9-F1
#
_cell.length_a   1.000
_cell.length_b   1.000
_cell.length_c   1.000
_cell.angle_alpha   90.00
_cell.angle_beta   90.00
_cell.angle_gamma   90.00
#
_symmetry.space_group_name_H-M   'P 1'
#
loop_
_entity.id
_entity.type
_entity.pdbx_description
1 polymer ?
#
loop_
_entity_poly.entity_id
_entity_poly.type
_entity_poly.pdbx_seq_one_letter_code
_entity_poly.pdbx_strand_id
1 'polypeptide(L)'
;MIIGKQAPKLKAGDEIPILSPSRSLSIVSEKNRLIAQQKLEQLGFAVSFSQHVLESDDFASSSIESRVADLHEAFADPKVKGILTAIGGKASIRARNDMIDLEICE
;
A
#
# COMPACT_ATOMS: atom_id res chain seq x y z
N MET A 1 -17.69 25.51 -8.14
CA MET A 1 -17.19 25.09 -6.83
C MET A 1 -16.77 23.64 -6.97
N ILE A 2 -15.50 23.37 -7.26
CA ILE A 2 -15.01 21.99 -7.32
C ILE A 2 -14.84 21.57 -5.87
N ILE A 3 -15.78 20.77 -5.37
CA ILE A 3 -15.59 20.06 -4.11
C ILE A 3 -14.46 19.07 -4.42
N GLY A 4 -13.24 19.36 -3.98
CA GLY A 4 -12.10 18.47 -4.23
C GLY A 4 -12.45 17.05 -3.78
N LYS A 5 -12.11 16.06 -4.60
CA LYS A 5 -12.38 14.65 -4.29
C LYS A 5 -11.70 14.30 -2.95
N GLN A 6 -12.51 14.07 -1.92
CA GLN A 6 -12.05 13.76 -0.58
C GLN A 6 -12.33 12.28 -0.29
N ALA A 7 -11.28 11.53 0.02
CA ALA A 7 -11.45 10.14 0.46
C ALA A 7 -12.32 10.09 1.73
N PRO A 8 -13.27 9.14 1.83
CA PRO A 8 -14.08 8.93 3.03
C PRO A 8 -13.21 8.72 4.28
N LYS A 9 -13.75 9.06 5.45
CA LYS A 9 -13.09 8.74 6.72
C LYS A 9 -13.17 7.24 6.98
N LEU A 10 -12.05 6.66 7.42
CA LEU A 10 -11.96 5.28 7.87
C LEU A 10 -12.86 5.01 9.07
N LYS A 11 -13.40 3.79 9.14
CA LYS A 11 -14.24 3.26 10.21
C LYS A 11 -13.71 1.89 10.65
N ALA A 12 -14.09 1.46 11.85
CA ALA A 12 -13.83 0.09 12.27
C ALA A 12 -14.52 -0.89 11.30
N GLY A 13 -13.81 -1.95 10.93
CA GLY A 13 -14.16 -2.94 9.92
C GLY A 13 -13.58 -2.65 8.53
N ASP A 14 -13.08 -1.44 8.29
CA ASP A 14 -12.51 -1.06 6.99
C ASP A 14 -11.21 -1.82 6.70
N GLU A 15 -11.04 -2.21 5.44
CA GLU A 15 -9.84 -2.89 4.96
C GLU A 15 -8.73 -1.88 4.59
N ILE A 16 -7.52 -2.19 5.07
CA ILE A 16 -6.30 -1.42 4.84
C ILE A 16 -5.17 -2.37 4.40
N PRO A 17 -4.93 -2.52 3.08
CA PRO A 17 -3.77 -3.23 2.58
C PRO A 17 -2.47 -2.46 2.84
N ILE A 18 -1.42 -3.22 3.14
CA ILE A 18 -0.05 -2.74 3.27
C ILE A 18 0.69 -3.03 1.96
N LEU A 19 1.22 -1.98 1.31
CA LEU A 19 1.96 -2.06 0.04
C LEU A 19 3.42 -1.65 0.20
N SER A 20 4.29 -2.07 -0.71
CA SER A 20 5.72 -1.68 -0.73
C SER A 20 6.12 -0.86 -1.97
N PRO A 21 5.59 0.38 -2.16
CA PRO A 21 5.86 1.19 -3.37
C PRO A 21 7.29 1.74 -3.43
N SER A 22 8.08 1.58 -2.37
CA SER A 22 9.50 1.91 -2.36
C SER A 22 10.36 0.76 -1.87
N ARG A 23 10.64 0.68 -0.57
CA ARG A 23 11.46 -0.41 -0.02
C ARG A 23 10.56 -1.60 0.32
N SER A 24 11.09 -2.79 0.13
CA SER A 24 10.42 -4.05 0.47
C SER A 24 10.13 -4.12 1.96
N LEU A 25 8.99 -4.70 2.34
CA LEU A 25 8.69 -5.02 3.72
C LEU A 25 9.66 -6.09 4.28
N SER A 26 10.38 -6.80 3.40
CA SER A 26 11.40 -7.79 3.75
C SER A 26 12.45 -7.25 4.74
N ILE A 27 12.77 -5.95 4.69
CA ILE A 27 13.76 -5.31 5.58
C ILE A 27 13.24 -5.05 6.99
N VAL A 28 11.93 -5.08 7.20
CA VAL A 28 11.30 -4.93 8.51
C VAL A 28 11.26 -6.31 9.16
N SER A 29 11.73 -6.44 10.41
CA SER A 29 11.71 -7.73 11.11
C SER A 29 10.27 -8.25 11.27
N GLU A 30 10.10 -9.57 11.21
CA GLU A 30 8.79 -10.22 11.39
C GLU A 30 8.10 -9.78 12.69
N LYS A 31 8.85 -9.67 13.79
CA LYS A 31 8.36 -9.15 15.07
C LYS A 31 7.73 -7.76 14.92
N ASN A 32 8.37 -6.85 14.20
CA ASN A 32 7.85 -5.51 14.00
C ASN A 32 6.64 -5.49 13.08
N ARG A 33 6.59 -6.37 12.06
CA ARG A 33 5.41 -6.54 11.20
C ARG A 33 4.20 -6.98 12.02
N LEU A 34 4.38 -7.98 12.89
CA LEU A 34 3.31 -8.49 13.76
C LEU A 34 2.81 -7.42 14.73
N ILE A 35 3.72 -6.68 15.37
CA ILE A 35 3.34 -5.58 16.28
C ILE A 35 2.55 -4.50 15.54
N ALA A 36 2.96 -4.15 14.32
CA ALA A 36 2.27 -3.14 13.52
C ALA A 36 0.87 -3.61 13.11
N GLN A 37 0.75 -4.85 12.63
CA GLN A 37 -0.52 -5.47 12.28
C GLN A 37 -1.47 -5.50 13.48
N GLN A 38 -1.02 -6.03 14.62
CA GLN A 38 -1.84 -6.11 15.84
C GLN A 38 -2.34 -4.74 16.30
N LYS A 39 -1.53 -3.68 16.19
CA LYS A 39 -1.95 -2.32 16.55
C LYS A 39 -3.03 -1.79 15.63
N LEU A 40 -2.94 -2.03 14.33
CA LEU A 40 -3.96 -1.61 13.36
C LEU A 40 -5.27 -2.40 13.55
N GLU A 41 -5.16 -3.70 13.80
CA GLU A 41 -6.32 -4.56 14.10
C GLU A 41 -6.99 -4.17 15.43
N GLN A 42 -6.23 -3.78 16.46
CA GLN A 42 -6.76 -3.25 17.72
C GLN A 42 -7.51 -1.92 17.55
N LEU A 43 -7.18 -1.12 16.52
CA LEU A 43 -7.95 0.06 16.14
C LEU A 43 -9.24 -0.29 15.37
N GLY A 44 -9.45 -1.57 15.09
CA GLY A 44 -10.63 -2.11 14.42
C GLY A 44 -10.49 -2.27 12.91
N PHE A 45 -9.30 -2.15 12.32
CA PHE A 45 -9.12 -2.29 10.88
C PHE A 45 -8.83 -3.74 10.47
N ALA A 46 -9.28 -4.14 9.28
CA ALA A 46 -8.87 -5.39 8.65
C ALA A 46 -7.57 -5.13 7.87
N VAL A 47 -6.46 -5.74 8.30
CA VAL A 47 -5.14 -5.53 7.67
C VAL A 47 -4.85 -6.67 6.70
N SER A 48 -4.51 -6.31 5.47
CA SER A 48 -4.05 -7.25 4.43
C SER A 48 -2.68 -6.83 3.90
N PHE A 49 -2.02 -7.72 3.18
CA PHE A 49 -0.69 -7.50 2.60
C PHE A 49 -0.77 -7.78 1.10
N SER A 50 -0.22 -6.88 0.28
CA SER A 50 -0.24 -7.07 -1.17
C SER A 50 0.65 -8.23 -1.62
N GLN A 51 0.37 -8.73 -2.83
CA GLN A 51 1.05 -9.87 -3.41
C GLN A 51 2.58 -9.68 -3.44
N HIS A 52 3.05 -8.48 -3.79
CA HIS A 52 4.48 -8.20 -3.96
C HIS A 52 5.13 -7.49 -2.77
N VAL A 53 4.46 -7.42 -1.62
CA VAL A 53 4.91 -6.62 -0.47
C VAL A 53 6.30 -7.03 0.06
N LEU A 54 6.65 -8.32 -0.07
CA LEU A 54 7.92 -8.92 0.37
C LEU A 54 8.95 -9.10 -0.75
N GLU A 55 8.58 -8.81 -2.00
CA GLU A 55 9.51 -8.88 -3.14
C GLU A 55 10.70 -7.95 -2.88
N SER A 56 11.92 -8.44 -3.12
CA SER A 56 13.15 -7.71 -2.81
C SER A 56 14.21 -7.94 -3.88
N ASP A 57 14.76 -6.85 -4.41
CA ASP A 57 15.94 -6.79 -5.28
C ASP A 57 17.20 -6.38 -4.50
N ASP A 58 18.32 -6.21 -5.22
CA ASP A 58 19.62 -5.79 -4.66
C ASP A 58 19.59 -4.40 -4.01
N PHE A 59 18.54 -3.60 -4.27
CA PHE A 59 18.33 -2.27 -3.69
C PHE A 59 17.32 -2.29 -2.54
N ALA A 60 16.94 -3.48 -2.06
CA ALA A 60 15.88 -3.70 -1.09
C ALA A 60 14.53 -3.08 -1.53
N SER A 61 14.26 -3.11 -2.83
CA SER A 61 13.04 -2.65 -3.49
C SER A 61 12.42 -3.79 -4.30
N SER A 62 11.46 -3.51 -5.15
CA SER A 62 10.86 -4.48 -6.07
C SER A 62 10.80 -3.88 -7.48
N SER A 63 10.44 -4.71 -8.47
CA SER A 63 10.28 -4.25 -9.85
C SER A 63 9.28 -3.08 -9.94
N ILE A 64 9.31 -2.31 -11.03
CA ILE A 64 8.35 -1.21 -11.18
C ILE A 64 6.94 -1.80 -11.36
N GLU A 65 6.86 -2.86 -12.16
CA GLU A 65 5.69 -3.61 -12.53
C GLU A 65 4.98 -4.17 -11.29
N SER A 66 5.71 -4.82 -10.37
CA SER A 66 5.17 -5.34 -9.12
C SER A 66 4.57 -4.24 -8.24
N ARG A 67 5.23 -3.07 -8.16
CA ARG A 67 4.76 -1.94 -7.34
C ARG A 67 3.52 -1.28 -7.93
N VAL A 68 3.46 -1.19 -9.26
CA VAL A 68 2.30 -0.66 -9.98
C VAL A 68 1.13 -1.64 -9.85
N ALA A 69 1.36 -2.95 -10.00
CA ALA A 69 0.33 -3.97 -9.84
C ALA A 69 -0.29 -3.95 -8.44
N ASP A 70 0.53 -3.93 -7.38
CA ASP A 70 0.06 -3.83 -5.99
C ASP A 70 -0.78 -2.56 -5.75
N LEU A 71 -0.39 -1.43 -6.36
CA LEU A 71 -1.15 -0.18 -6.27
C LEU A 71 -2.48 -0.29 -7.01
N HIS A 72 -2.48 -0.79 -8.25
CA HIS A 72 -3.68 -0.95 -9.07
C HIS A 72 -4.67 -1.91 -8.44
N GLU A 73 -4.22 -3.04 -7.91
CA GLU A 73 -5.08 -3.99 -7.20
C GLU A 73 -5.76 -3.33 -5.98
N ALA A 74 -4.99 -2.58 -5.18
CA ALA A 74 -5.52 -1.91 -4.00
C ALA A 74 -6.52 -0.79 -4.34
N PHE A 75 -6.33 -0.07 -5.45
CA PHE A 75 -7.30 0.94 -5.91
C PHE A 75 -8.53 0.30 -6.58
N ALA A 76 -8.36 -0.84 -7.26
CA ALA A 76 -9.44 -1.55 -7.94
C ALA A 76 -10.42 -2.24 -6.97
N ASP A 77 -9.95 -2.66 -5.79
CA ASP A 77 -10.79 -3.38 -4.84
C ASP A 77 -11.73 -2.42 -4.07
N PRO A 78 -13.06 -2.49 -4.30
CA PRO A 78 -14.01 -1.62 -3.60
C PRO A 78 -14.11 -1.89 -2.11
N LYS A 79 -13.50 -2.95 -1.55
CA LYS A 79 -13.43 -3.20 -0.11
C LYS A 79 -12.37 -2.36 0.57
N VAL A 80 -11.31 -1.99 -0.16
CA VAL A 80 -10.22 -1.16 0.36
C VAL A 80 -10.74 0.25 0.65
N LYS A 81 -10.52 0.74 1.87
CA LYS A 81 -10.94 2.09 2.31
C LYS A 81 -9.78 2.99 2.70
N GLY A 82 -8.58 2.44 2.80
CA GLY A 82 -7.34 3.18 2.96
C GLY A 82 -6.17 2.32 2.56
N ILE A 83 -5.06 2.94 2.14
CA ILE A 83 -3.83 2.24 1.76
C ILE A 83 -2.71 2.74 2.66
N LEU A 84 -1.90 1.82 3.22
CA LEU A 84 -0.70 2.17 3.96
C LEU A 84 0.53 1.60 3.28
N THR A 85 1.62 2.36 3.31
CA THR A 85 2.91 1.92 2.76
C THR A 85 3.76 1.29 3.85
N ALA A 86 4.40 0.15 3.57
CA ALA A 86 5.28 -0.58 4.47
C ALA A 86 6.38 0.30 5.06
N ILE A 87 7.18 0.91 4.19
CA ILE A 87 8.27 1.83 4.57
C ILE A 87 8.70 2.68 3.36
N GLY A 88 9.17 3.89 3.64
CA GLY A 88 9.67 4.81 2.63
C GLY A 88 11.00 4.37 1.98
N GLY A 89 11.54 5.23 1.12
CA GLY A 89 12.81 5.03 0.43
C GLY A 89 12.90 5.95 -0.78
N LYS A 90 13.72 5.59 -1.78
CA LYS A 90 13.95 6.39 -2.98
C LYS A 90 13.27 5.84 -4.24
N ALA A 91 12.72 4.64 -4.18
CA ALA A 91 12.24 3.93 -5.36
C ALA A 91 10.86 4.40 -5.85
N SER A 92 10.06 5.01 -4.97
CA SER A 92 8.71 5.49 -5.29
C SER A 92 8.68 6.44 -6.48
N ILE A 93 9.68 7.32 -6.65
CA ILE A 93 9.76 8.28 -7.77
C ILE A 93 9.87 7.62 -9.15
N ARG A 94 10.19 6.32 -9.20
CA ARG A 94 10.28 5.55 -10.45
C ARG A 94 8.92 5.03 -10.92
N ALA A 95 7.89 5.00 -10.07
CA ALA A 95 6.51 4.72 -10.45
C ALA A 95 5.84 6.06 -10.78
N ARG A 96 5.95 6.48 -12.04
CA ARG A 96 5.50 7.78 -12.52
C ARG A 96 4.07 7.71 -13.08
N ASN A 97 3.46 8.87 -13.33
CA ASN A 97 2.09 8.98 -13.84
C ASN A 97 1.86 8.31 -15.21
N ASP A 98 2.92 8.04 -15.99
CA ASP A 98 2.82 7.29 -17.25
C ASP A 98 2.66 5.78 -17.05
N MET A 99 2.90 5.28 -15.83
CA MET A 99 2.78 3.87 -15.45
C MET A 99 1.60 3.60 -14.51
N ILE A 100 1.18 4.61 -13.75
CA ILE A 100 0.01 4.54 -12.88
C ILE A 100 -1.20 5.04 -13.66
N ASP A 101 -2.10 4.13 -14.00
CA ASP A 101 -3.46 4.49 -14.39
C ASP A 101 -4.10 5.36 -13.29
N LEU A 102 -4.37 6.63 -13.59
CA LEU A 102 -4.98 7.57 -12.65
C LEU A 102 -6.52 7.49 -12.70
N GLU A 103 -7.11 6.91 -13.74
CA GLU A 103 -8.56 6.72 -13.84
C GLU A 103 -9.05 5.70 -12.82
N ILE A 104 -8.21 4.72 -12.45
CA ILE A 104 -8.52 3.77 -11.37
C ILE A 104 -8.60 4.43 -9.98
N CYS A 105 -8.07 5.65 -9.86
CA CYS A 105 -8.14 6.43 -8.63
C CYS A 105 -9.42 7.28 -8.58
N GLU A 106 -10.27 7.27 -9.62
CA GLU A 106 -11.57 7.97 -9.73
C GLU A 106 -12.75 7.17 -9.15
#